data_AF-A0A957VRV7-F1
#
_entry.id   AF-A0A957VRV7-F1
#
_cell.length_a   1.000
_cell.length_b   1.000
_cell.length_c   1.000
_cell.angle_alpha   90.00
_cell.angle_beta   90.00
_cell.angle_gamma   90.00
#
_symmetry.space_group_name_H-M   'P 1'
#
loop_
_entity.id
_entity.type
_entity.pdbx_description
1 polymer ?
#
loop_
_entity_poly.entity_id
_entity_poly.type
_entity_poly.pdbx_seq_one_letter_code
_entity_poly.pdbx_strand_id
1 'polypeptide(L)'
;LLLSGFLVINTISALMSQQTRQIGIMKAVGADRNQITGMYLSAVLSYSVLALLVAVPLTLFVAGGIAQFLGGFINVSFPRWVLPFNVLLLQIFVGILIPILAALWPIARGTKISVREALSEYGLGRGHFGTDRLSRFLGHVRGMSRPLQISLRNTFRRRARLILTLVTLVLGGMIFMTVGSVRQSMGNLIESG
;
A
#
# COMPACT_ATOMS: atom_id res chain seq x y z
N LEU A 1 -9.80 7.96 3.67
CA LEU A 1 -8.66 8.87 3.39
C LEU A 1 -7.30 8.22 3.65
N LEU A 2 -7.04 7.68 4.85
CA LEU A 2 -5.74 7.03 5.17
C LEU A 2 -5.35 5.91 4.20
N LEU A 3 -6.29 5.01 3.88
CA LEU A 3 -6.06 3.92 2.91
C LEU A 3 -5.73 4.44 1.50
N SER A 4 -6.42 5.49 1.06
CA SER A 4 -6.18 6.14 -0.22
C SER A 4 -4.79 6.80 -0.24
N GLY A 5 -4.42 7.52 0.82
CA GLY A 5 -3.08 8.09 0.96
C GLY A 5 -1.99 7.01 0.93
N PHE A 6 -2.18 5.89 1.63
CA PHE A 6 -1.26 4.76 1.61
C PHE A 6 -1.10 4.16 0.21
N LEU A 7 -2.21 4.00 -0.52
CA LEU A 7 -2.17 3.51 -1.89
C LEU A 7 -1.39 4.46 -2.81
N VAL A 8 -1.65 5.77 -2.74
CA VAL A 8 -0.91 6.77 -3.52
C VAL A 8 0.58 6.72 -3.19
N ILE A 9 0.96 6.66 -1.91
CA ILE A 9 2.35 6.52 -1.49
C ILE A 9 2.97 5.27 -2.13
N ASN A 10 2.28 4.13 -2.09
CA ASN A 10 2.77 2.88 -2.65
C ASN A 10 2.97 2.97 -4.16
N THR A 11 1.96 3.47 -4.88
CA THR A 11 1.99 3.61 -6.34
C THR A 11 3.10 4.56 -6.78
N ILE A 12 3.19 5.74 -6.16
CA ILE A 12 4.24 6.72 -6.52
C ILE A 12 5.63 6.17 -6.15
N SER A 13 5.77 5.49 -5.00
CA SER A 13 7.04 4.83 -4.64
C SER A 13 7.45 3.75 -5.65
N ALA A 14 6.50 2.95 -6.11
CA ALA A 14 6.73 1.92 -7.12
C ALA A 14 7.14 2.55 -8.46
N LEU A 15 6.45 3.61 -8.89
CA LEU A 15 6.78 4.34 -10.11
C LEU A 15 8.16 4.97 -10.05
N MET A 16 8.53 5.58 -8.91
CA MET A 16 9.88 6.11 -8.68
C MET A 16 10.93 5.02 -8.80
N SER A 17 10.70 3.86 -8.18
CA SER A 17 11.62 2.72 -8.24
C SER A 17 11.82 2.22 -9.67
N GLN A 18 10.74 2.10 -10.45
CA GLN A 18 10.79 1.70 -11.85
C GLN A 18 11.51 2.73 -12.74
N GLN A 19 11.42 4.02 -12.40
CA GLN A 19 11.99 5.11 -13.20
C GLN A 19 13.35 5.61 -12.69
N THR A 20 13.95 4.95 -11.70
CA THR A 20 15.27 5.30 -11.16
C THR A 20 16.33 5.50 -12.25
N ARG A 21 16.36 4.64 -13.27
CA ARG A 21 17.28 4.77 -14.42
C ARG A 21 17.02 6.02 -15.25
N GLN A 22 15.76 6.33 -15.53
CA GLN A 22 15.37 7.53 -16.28
C GLN A 22 15.79 8.79 -15.52
N ILE A 23 15.55 8.83 -14.21
CA ILE A 23 16.01 9.89 -13.31
C ILE A 23 17.54 10.04 -13.34
N GLY A 24 18.26 8.91 -13.32
CA GLY A 24 19.72 8.88 -13.44
C GLY A 24 20.23 9.46 -14.76
N ILE A 25 19.59 9.13 -15.89
CA ILE A 25 19.93 9.67 -17.22
C ILE A 25 19.64 11.17 -17.28
N MET A 26 18.47 11.62 -16.82
CA MET A 26 18.12 13.05 -16.80
C MET A 26 19.16 13.86 -16.01
N LYS A 27 19.57 13.38 -14.84
CA LYS A 27 20.60 14.03 -14.02
C LYS A 27 21.99 13.98 -14.65
N ALA A 28 22.32 12.93 -15.39
CA ALA A 28 23.60 12.83 -16.10
C ALA A 28 23.71 13.85 -17.25
N VAL A 29 22.57 14.23 -17.85
CA VAL A 29 22.47 15.28 -18.88
C VAL A 29 22.37 16.69 -18.25
N GLY A 30 22.34 16.79 -16.92
CA GLY A 30 22.38 18.07 -16.19
C GLY A 30 21.03 18.55 -15.63
N ALA A 31 19.98 17.71 -15.61
CA ALA A 31 18.70 18.10 -15.01
C ALA A 31 18.82 18.31 -13.48
N ASP A 32 18.25 19.41 -13.00
CA ASP A 32 18.24 19.72 -11.56
C ASP A 32 17.13 18.93 -10.81
N ARG A 33 17.35 18.67 -9.52
CA ARG A 33 16.42 17.94 -8.64
C ARG A 33 15.05 18.62 -8.58
N ASN A 34 15.02 19.96 -8.60
CA ASN A 34 13.78 20.72 -8.56
C ASN A 34 12.98 20.58 -9.85
N GLN A 35 13.65 20.49 -11.00
CA GLN A 35 13.01 20.26 -12.30
C GLN A 35 12.33 18.89 -12.35
N ILE A 36 13.02 17.85 -11.88
CA ILE A 36 12.47 16.48 -11.82
C ILE A 36 11.33 16.41 -10.81
N THR A 37 11.48 17.03 -9.63
CA THR A 37 10.44 17.08 -8.60
C THR A 37 9.18 17.78 -9.12
N GLY A 38 9.35 18.93 -9.79
CA GLY A 38 8.26 19.68 -10.41
C GLY A 38 7.53 18.89 -11.50
N MET A 39 8.27 18.16 -12.34
CA MET A 39 7.70 17.29 -13.37
C MET A 39 6.80 16.19 -12.79
N TYR A 40 7.23 15.53 -11.71
CA TYR A 40 6.39 14.51 -11.08
C TYR A 40 5.22 15.11 -10.31
N LEU A 41 5.41 16.26 -9.67
CA LEU A 41 4.34 16.94 -8.96
C LEU A 41 3.25 17.45 -9.92
N SER A 42 3.64 17.97 -11.10
CA SER A 42 2.70 18.37 -12.15
C SER A 42 1.97 17.16 -12.74
N ALA A 43 2.65 16.02 -12.90
CA ALA A 43 2.00 14.77 -13.27
C ALA A 43 0.93 14.36 -12.24
N VAL A 44 1.26 14.36 -10.95
CA VAL A 44 0.30 14.04 -9.87
C VAL A 44 -0.89 15.02 -9.87
N LEU A 45 -0.63 16.30 -10.06
CA LEU A 45 -1.67 17.33 -10.18
C LEU A 45 -2.61 17.02 -11.35
N SER A 46 -2.06 16.72 -12.54
CA SER A 46 -2.84 16.41 -13.73
C SER A 46 -3.73 15.18 -13.54
N TYR A 47 -3.20 14.11 -12.93
CA TYR A 47 -3.99 12.94 -12.57
C TYR A 47 -5.09 13.24 -11.56
N SER A 48 -4.83 14.11 -10.58
CA SER A 48 -5.82 14.51 -9.58
C SER A 48 -6.98 15.28 -10.21
N VAL A 49 -6.67 16.20 -11.14
CA VAL A 49 -7.68 16.96 -11.88
C VAL A 49 -8.50 16.03 -12.77
N LEU A 50 -7.86 15.15 -13.54
CA LEU A 50 -8.56 14.17 -14.39
C LEU A 50 -9.45 13.24 -13.56
N ALA A 51 -8.96 12.78 -12.41
CA ALA A 51 -9.75 11.96 -11.50
C ALA A 51 -10.97 12.72 -10.96
N LEU A 52 -10.83 14.01 -10.61
CA LEU A 52 -11.96 14.85 -10.17
C LEU A 52 -13.01 15.04 -11.25
N LEU A 53 -12.60 15.25 -12.51
CA LEU A 53 -13.51 15.40 -13.64
C LEU A 53 -14.43 14.18 -13.80
N VAL A 54 -13.95 12.99 -13.46
CA VAL A 54 -14.76 11.75 -13.48
C VAL A 54 -15.50 11.54 -12.16
N ALA A 55 -14.85 11.83 -11.02
CA ALA A 55 -15.41 11.55 -9.70
C ALA A 55 -16.63 12.43 -9.38
N VAL A 56 -16.62 13.71 -9.76
CA VAL A 56 -17.74 14.65 -9.49
C VAL A 56 -19.05 14.20 -10.14
N PRO A 57 -19.12 13.98 -11.47
CA PRO A 57 -20.38 13.54 -12.10
C PRO A 57 -20.81 12.16 -11.61
N LEU A 58 -19.86 11.25 -11.39
CA LEU A 58 -20.16 9.93 -10.84
C LEU A 58 -20.77 10.03 -9.43
N THR A 59 -20.23 10.90 -8.58
CA THR A 59 -20.75 11.14 -7.22
C THR A 59 -22.19 11.64 -7.28
N LEU A 60 -22.48 12.62 -8.15
CA LEU A 60 -23.84 13.16 -8.32
C LEU A 60 -24.82 12.08 -8.77
N PHE A 61 -24.41 11.25 -9.74
CA PHE A 61 -25.23 10.16 -10.26
C PHE A 61 -25.55 9.11 -9.19
N VAL A 62 -24.52 8.62 -8.49
CA VAL A 62 -24.67 7.57 -7.47
C VAL A 62 -25.42 8.09 -6.24
N ALA A 63 -25.09 9.29 -5.75
CA ALA A 63 -25.76 9.88 -4.61
C ALA A 63 -27.25 10.14 -4.88
N GLY A 64 -27.58 10.63 -6.09
CA GLY A 64 -28.97 10.78 -6.53
C GLY A 64 -29.72 9.46 -6.57
N GLY A 65 -29.11 8.38 -7.09
CA GLY A 65 -29.72 7.05 -7.12
C GLY A 65 -29.98 6.47 -5.73
N ILE A 66 -29.01 6.61 -4.81
CA ILE A 66 -29.15 6.18 -3.41
C ILE A 66 -30.27 6.95 -2.72
N ALA A 67 -30.35 8.27 -2.94
CA ALA A 67 -31.38 9.11 -2.35
C ALA A 67 -32.80 8.73 -2.77
N GLN A 68 -32.99 8.42 -4.07
CA GLN A 68 -34.28 7.94 -4.58
C GLN A 68 -34.64 6.58 -4.00
N PHE A 69 -33.67 5.66 -3.92
CA PHE A 69 -33.87 4.34 -3.32
C PHE A 69 -34.30 4.45 -1.86
N LEU A 70 -33.57 5.23 -1.05
CA LEU A 70 -33.93 5.43 0.36
C LEU A 70 -35.27 6.16 0.50
N GLY A 71 -35.51 7.23 -0.27
CA GLY A 71 -36.75 7.99 -0.22
C GLY A 71 -37.99 7.13 -0.52
N GLY A 72 -37.88 6.20 -1.47
CA GLY A 72 -38.93 5.21 -1.72
C GLY A 72 -39.14 4.21 -0.58
N PHE A 73 -38.09 3.86 0.17
CA PHE A 73 -38.17 2.96 1.33
C PHE A 73 -38.82 3.60 2.56
N ILE A 74 -38.56 4.89 2.81
CA ILE A 74 -39.07 5.60 4.01
C ILE A 74 -40.27 6.50 3.73
N ASN A 75 -40.78 6.52 2.49
CA ASN A 75 -41.87 7.38 2.02
C ASN A 75 -41.65 8.89 2.32
N VAL A 76 -40.38 9.32 2.32
CA VAL A 76 -39.98 10.72 2.48
C VAL A 76 -39.51 11.24 1.12
N SER A 77 -40.22 12.24 0.61
CA SER A 77 -39.83 12.96 -0.59
C SER A 77 -38.65 13.90 -0.28
N PHE A 78 -37.42 13.46 -0.58
CA PHE A 78 -36.27 14.35 -0.57
C PHE A 78 -36.41 15.36 -1.73
N PRO A 79 -36.61 16.67 -1.47
CA PRO A 79 -36.58 17.66 -2.53
C PRO A 79 -35.19 17.62 -3.16
N ARG A 80 -35.13 17.51 -4.50
CA ARG A 80 -33.93 17.42 -5.37
C ARG A 80 -32.60 17.37 -4.60
N TRP A 81 -31.92 16.23 -4.62
CA TRP A 81 -30.54 16.15 -4.14
C TRP A 81 -29.67 17.17 -4.88
N VAL A 82 -29.40 18.30 -4.23
CA VAL A 82 -28.49 19.33 -4.70
C VAL A 82 -27.27 19.24 -3.81
N LEU A 83 -26.12 18.96 -4.42
CA LEU A 83 -24.86 18.95 -3.69
C LEU A 83 -24.57 20.39 -3.23
N PRO A 84 -24.49 20.67 -1.93
CA PRO A 84 -24.27 22.03 -1.47
C PRO A 84 -22.84 22.45 -1.85
N PHE A 85 -22.68 23.72 -2.24
CA PHE A 85 -21.45 24.23 -2.85
C PHE A 85 -20.22 24.08 -1.94
N ASN A 86 -20.42 24.17 -0.63
CA ASN A 86 -19.39 23.92 0.38
C ASN A 86 -18.83 22.49 0.33
N VAL A 87 -19.66 21.47 0.12
CA VAL A 87 -19.25 20.07 0.03
C VAL A 87 -18.47 19.83 -1.26
N LEU A 88 -18.90 20.43 -2.38
CA LEU A 88 -18.18 20.35 -3.65
C LEU A 88 -16.78 20.97 -3.54
N LEU A 89 -16.68 22.16 -2.94
CA LEU A 89 -15.39 22.83 -2.69
C LEU A 89 -14.48 21.96 -1.83
N LEU A 90 -15.00 21.40 -0.74
CA LEU A 90 -14.23 20.54 0.16
C LEU A 90 -13.78 19.26 -0.55
N GLN A 91 -14.63 18.66 -1.38
CA GLN A 91 -14.31 17.47 -2.18
C GLN A 91 -13.17 17.76 -3.17
N ILE A 92 -13.24 18.88 -3.90
CA ILE A 92 -12.17 19.30 -4.83
C ILE A 92 -10.87 19.55 -4.06
N PHE A 93 -10.96 20.29 -2.95
CA PHE A 93 -9.80 20.61 -2.13
C PHE A 93 -9.11 19.36 -1.60
N VAL A 94 -9.86 18.44 -1.00
CA VAL A 94 -9.33 17.17 -0.47
C VAL A 94 -8.83 16.26 -1.60
N GLY A 95 -9.56 16.21 -2.72
CA GLY A 95 -9.21 15.39 -3.88
C GLY A 95 -7.89 15.79 -4.56
N ILE A 96 -7.49 17.06 -4.46
CA ILE A 96 -6.19 17.55 -4.94
C ILE A 96 -5.12 17.48 -3.85
N LEU A 97 -5.46 17.92 -2.64
CA LEU A 97 -4.49 18.08 -1.56
C LEU A 97 -3.91 16.73 -1.09
N ILE A 98 -4.76 15.71 -0.94
CA ILE A 98 -4.33 14.42 -0.39
C ILE A 98 -3.34 13.70 -1.33
N PRO A 99 -3.58 13.55 -2.64
CA PRO A 99 -2.61 12.92 -3.55
C PRO A 99 -1.28 13.66 -3.61
N ILE A 100 -1.31 15.00 -3.60
CA ILE A 100 -0.09 15.83 -3.59
C ILE A 100 0.70 15.56 -2.32
N LEU A 101 0.09 15.70 -1.14
CA LEU A 101 0.77 15.46 0.15
C LEU A 101 1.34 14.04 0.24
N ALA A 102 0.57 13.04 -0.23
CA ALA A 102 1.01 11.65 -0.27
C ALA A 102 2.20 11.44 -1.22
N ALA A 103 2.26 12.17 -2.34
CA ALA A 103 3.32 12.05 -3.33
C ALA A 103 4.60 12.83 -2.97
N LEU A 104 4.52 13.87 -2.13
CA LEU A 104 5.67 14.69 -1.75
C LEU A 104 6.81 13.85 -1.16
N TRP A 105 6.50 12.96 -0.22
CA TRP A 105 7.51 12.12 0.43
C TRP A 105 8.22 11.14 -0.53
N PRO A 106 7.51 10.30 -1.32
CA PRO A 106 8.15 9.39 -2.25
C PRO A 106 8.87 10.12 -3.38
N ILE A 107 8.34 11.23 -3.90
CA ILE A 107 9.02 12.04 -4.93
C ILE A 107 10.31 12.62 -4.35
N ALA A 108 10.27 13.27 -3.18
CA ALA A 108 11.46 13.85 -2.57
C ALA A 108 12.53 12.80 -2.22
N ARG A 109 12.14 11.56 -1.92
CA ARG A 109 13.09 10.45 -1.74
C ARG A 109 13.63 9.92 -3.06
N GLY A 110 12.77 9.70 -4.06
CA GLY A 110 13.16 9.19 -5.38
C GLY A 110 14.09 10.15 -6.13
N THR A 111 13.84 11.47 -6.03
CA THR A 111 14.69 12.49 -6.65
C THR A 111 15.99 12.74 -5.90
N LYS A 112 16.23 12.13 -4.74
CA LYS A 112 17.54 12.19 -4.05
C LYS A 112 18.56 11.17 -4.57
N ILE A 113 18.11 10.15 -5.32
CA ILE A 113 19.00 9.09 -5.84
C ILE A 113 20.07 9.69 -6.76
N SER A 114 21.34 9.38 -6.50
CA SER A 114 22.46 9.89 -7.30
C SER A 114 22.61 9.15 -8.64
N VAL A 115 23.26 9.79 -9.63
CA VAL A 115 23.55 9.17 -10.94
C VAL A 115 24.30 7.85 -10.76
N ARG A 116 25.28 7.83 -9.84
CA ARG A 116 26.06 6.62 -9.51
C ARG A 116 25.17 5.51 -8.95
N GLU A 117 24.28 5.82 -8.01
CA GLU A 117 23.36 4.83 -7.44
C GLU A 117 22.41 4.28 -8.50
N ALA A 118 21.78 5.16 -9.28
CA ALA A 118 20.83 4.79 -10.33
C ALA A 118 21.45 3.88 -11.42
N LEU A 119 22.71 4.09 -11.77
CA LEU A 119 23.44 3.24 -12.72
C LEU A 119 23.99 1.96 -12.06
N SER A 120 24.42 2.04 -10.80
CA SER A 120 24.97 0.87 -10.08
C SER A 120 23.91 -0.16 -9.72
N GLU A 121 22.66 0.25 -9.46
CA GLU A 121 21.56 -0.64 -9.10
C GLU A 121 21.14 -1.58 -10.25
N TYR A 122 21.39 -1.17 -11.50
CA TYR A 122 21.14 -1.98 -12.69
C TYR A 122 22.26 -3.00 -12.98
N GLY A 123 23.51 -2.72 -12.57
CA GLY A 123 24.67 -3.59 -12.82
C GLY A 123 25.10 -4.47 -11.63
N LEU A 124 24.81 -4.02 -10.41
CA LEU A 124 25.06 -4.73 -9.18
C LEU A 124 23.79 -4.64 -8.37
N GLY A 125 23.00 -5.71 -8.37
CA GLY A 125 21.88 -5.88 -7.47
C GLY A 125 22.38 -5.74 -6.03
N ARG A 126 22.43 -4.51 -5.51
CA ARG A 126 22.54 -4.22 -4.09
C ARG A 126 21.19 -4.57 -3.47
N GLY A 127 20.89 -5.86 -3.45
CA GLY A 127 20.22 -6.41 -2.29
C GLY A 127 21.00 -5.89 -1.09
N HIS A 128 20.30 -5.34 -0.11
CA HIS A 128 20.84 -5.06 1.21
C HIS A 128 21.72 -6.23 1.67
N PHE A 129 23.02 -6.20 1.35
CA PHE A 129 24.06 -6.98 2.00
C PHE A 129 24.50 -6.19 3.24
N GLY A 130 23.52 -5.65 3.97
CA GLY A 130 23.68 -5.29 5.36
C GLY A 130 23.74 -6.58 6.14
N THR A 131 24.96 -7.04 6.41
CA THR A 131 25.37 -7.76 7.64
C THR A 131 24.23 -8.29 8.50
N ASP A 132 23.55 -9.33 8.01
CA ASP A 132 22.43 -9.93 8.74
C ASP A 132 23.02 -10.55 10.02
N ARG A 133 22.51 -10.21 11.21
CA ARG A 133 23.01 -10.78 12.50
C ARG A 133 23.02 -12.32 12.48
N LEU A 134 22.17 -12.88 11.62
CA LEU A 134 22.10 -14.29 11.27
C LEU A 134 23.38 -14.85 10.62
N SER A 135 24.10 -14.08 9.79
CA SER A 135 25.36 -14.54 9.18
C SER A 135 26.50 -14.62 10.22
N ARG A 136 26.49 -13.73 11.21
CA ARG A 136 27.42 -13.80 12.36
C ARG A 136 27.09 -14.98 13.28
N PHE A 137 25.81 -15.26 13.51
CA PHE A 137 25.35 -16.36 14.35
C PHE A 137 25.57 -17.74 13.70
N LEU A 138 25.27 -17.87 12.40
CA LEU A 138 25.53 -19.09 11.62
C LEU A 138 27.03 -19.35 11.41
N GLY A 139 27.88 -18.31 11.47
CA GLY A 139 29.34 -18.46 11.47
C GLY A 139 29.89 -19.16 12.72
N HIS A 140 29.15 -19.19 13.82
CA HIS A 140 29.51 -19.97 15.03
C HIS A 140 29.15 -21.46 14.91
N VAL A 141 28.26 -21.84 14.00
CA VAL A 141 27.86 -23.24 13.79
C VAL A 141 28.73 -23.85 12.69
N ARG A 142 29.98 -24.18 13.03
CA ARG A 142 31.02 -24.69 12.11
C ARG A 142 30.83 -26.14 11.61
N GLY A 143 29.61 -26.68 11.63
CA GLY A 143 29.32 -28.08 11.23
C GLY A 143 28.33 -28.25 10.08
N MET A 144 27.67 -27.20 9.60
CA MET A 144 26.61 -27.33 8.58
C MET A 144 27.20 -27.24 7.16
N SER A 145 26.86 -28.21 6.30
CA SER A 145 27.28 -28.21 4.90
C SER A 145 26.77 -26.96 4.17
N ARG A 146 27.62 -26.38 3.30
CA ARG A 146 27.34 -25.15 2.54
C ARG A 146 25.97 -25.15 1.81
N PRO A 147 25.46 -26.28 1.26
CA PRO A 147 24.13 -26.34 0.64
C PRO A 147 22.97 -26.18 1.64
N LEU A 148 23.12 -26.72 2.85
CA LEU A 148 22.09 -26.71 3.90
C LEU A 148 21.90 -25.30 4.47
N GLN A 149 22.99 -24.54 4.60
CA GLN A 149 22.95 -23.13 4.95
C GLN A 149 22.22 -22.29 3.90
N ILE A 150 22.36 -22.60 2.60
CA ILE A 150 21.67 -21.88 1.52
C ILE A 150 20.16 -22.16 1.55
N SER A 151 19.76 -23.43 1.76
CA SER A 151 18.36 -23.83 1.90
C SER A 151 17.67 -23.16 3.09
N LEU A 152 18.24 -23.25 4.29
CA LEU A 152 17.70 -22.57 5.47
C LEU A 152 17.64 -21.06 5.24
N ARG A 153 18.69 -20.46 4.69
CA ARG A 153 18.74 -19.01 4.43
C ARG A 153 17.71 -18.56 3.41
N ASN A 154 17.35 -19.40 2.44
CA ASN A 154 16.31 -19.10 1.46
C ASN A 154 14.91 -19.11 2.11
N THR A 155 14.66 -20.05 3.01
CA THR A 155 13.43 -20.14 3.82
C THR A 155 13.31 -18.93 4.77
N PHE A 156 14.37 -18.64 5.53
CA PHE A 156 14.42 -17.51 6.47
C PHE A 156 14.62 -16.14 5.83
N ARG A 157 14.79 -16.05 4.49
CA ARG A 157 14.84 -14.77 3.76
C ARG A 157 13.47 -14.12 3.64
N ARG A 158 12.39 -14.91 3.69
CA ARG A 158 11.00 -14.42 3.63
C ARG A 158 10.29 -14.60 4.97
N ARG A 159 10.90 -14.10 6.06
CA ARG A 159 10.39 -14.20 7.45
C ARG A 159 8.91 -13.78 7.56
N ALA A 160 8.52 -12.74 6.82
CA ALA A 160 7.14 -12.27 6.78
C ALA A 160 6.15 -13.32 6.25
N ARG A 161 6.51 -14.07 5.21
CA ARG A 161 5.63 -15.11 4.64
C ARG A 161 5.45 -16.28 5.61
N LEU A 162 6.54 -16.70 6.25
CA LEU A 162 6.51 -17.80 7.22
C LEU A 162 5.69 -17.45 8.45
N ILE A 163 5.88 -16.25 9.00
CA ILE A 163 5.09 -15.76 10.14
C ILE A 163 3.61 -15.71 9.75
N LEU A 164 3.28 -15.20 8.56
CA LEU A 164 1.90 -15.10 8.10
C LEU A 164 1.26 -16.48 7.96
N THR A 165 1.94 -17.46 7.37
CA THR A 165 1.42 -18.84 7.28
C THR A 165 1.26 -19.49 8.65
N LEU A 166 2.21 -19.26 9.55
CA LEU A 166 2.18 -19.84 10.90
C LEU A 166 1.03 -19.24 11.73
N VAL A 167 0.87 -17.91 11.67
CA VAL A 167 -0.23 -17.19 12.34
C VAL A 167 -1.58 -17.64 11.79
N THR A 168 -1.72 -17.76 10.46
CA THR A 168 -2.96 -18.27 9.85
C THR A 168 -3.27 -19.69 10.32
N LEU A 169 -2.27 -20.57 10.38
CA LEU A 169 -2.45 -21.96 10.81
C LEU A 169 -2.85 -22.05 12.29
N VAL A 170 -2.20 -21.27 13.15
CA VAL A 170 -2.49 -21.21 14.59
C VAL A 170 -3.89 -20.64 14.84
N LEU A 171 -4.26 -19.54 14.16
CA LEU A 171 -5.60 -18.97 14.26
C LEU A 171 -6.68 -19.95 13.82
N GLY A 172 -6.48 -20.66 12.69
CA GLY A 172 -7.40 -21.69 12.23
C GLY A 172 -7.56 -22.82 13.24
N GLY A 173 -6.45 -23.30 13.81
CA GLY A 173 -6.46 -24.34 14.85
C GLY A 173 -7.18 -23.90 16.13
N MET A 174 -6.94 -22.67 16.58
CA MET A 174 -7.62 -22.12 17.76
C MET A 174 -9.14 -22.00 17.55
N ILE A 175 -9.58 -21.46 16.41
CA ILE A 175 -11.01 -21.35 16.09
C ILE A 175 -11.65 -22.74 16.08
N PHE A 176 -11.00 -23.73 15.47
CA PHE A 176 -11.49 -25.10 15.44
C PHE A 176 -11.63 -25.70 16.84
N MET A 177 -10.61 -25.56 17.69
CA MET A 177 -10.66 -26.02 19.09
C MET A 177 -11.75 -25.32 19.90
N THR A 178 -11.91 -24.00 19.75
CA THR A 178 -12.96 -23.23 20.45
C THR A 178 -14.36 -23.70 20.05
N VAL A 179 -14.62 -23.89 18.76
CA VAL A 179 -15.92 -24.40 18.29
C VAL A 179 -16.17 -25.83 18.79
N GLY A 180 -15.14 -26.68 18.79
CA GLY A 180 -15.21 -28.04 19.35
C GLY A 180 -15.58 -28.03 20.83
N SER A 181 -14.94 -27.17 21.62
CA SER A 181 -15.20 -27.02 23.06
C SER A 181 -16.64 -26.53 23.35
N VAL A 182 -17.13 -25.56 22.58
CA VAL A 182 -18.52 -25.07 22.71
C VAL A 182 -19.53 -26.18 22.39
N ARG A 183 -19.29 -26.97 21.34
CA ARG A 183 -20.17 -28.11 20.98
C ARG A 183 -20.21 -29.17 22.08
N GLN A 184 -19.06 -29.52 22.66
CA GLN A 184 -18.99 -30.47 23.78
C GLN A 184 -19.72 -29.93 25.02
N SER A 185 -19.58 -28.65 25.33
CA SER A 185 -20.27 -28.03 26.47
C SER A 185 -21.79 -28.06 26.31
N MET A 186 -22.33 -27.87 25.10
CA MET A 186 -23.77 -27.94 24.88
C MET A 186 -24.31 -29.37 24.89
N GLY A 187 -23.54 -30.34 24.37
CA GLY A 187 -23.91 -31.75 24.42
C GLY A 187 -24.07 -32.26 25.85
N ASN A 188 -23.12 -31.92 26.73
CA ASN A 188 -23.17 -32.32 28.13
C ASN A 188 -24.37 -31.72 28.89
N LEU A 189 -24.85 -30.53 28.52
CA LEU A 189 -26.02 -29.90 29.13
C LEU A 189 -27.35 -30.57 28.74
N ILE A 190 -27.42 -31.21 27.56
CA ILE A 190 -28.63 -31.89 27.08
C ILE A 190 -28.73 -33.31 27.65
N GLU A 191 -27.60 -33.98 27.91
CA GLU A 191 -27.59 -35.33 28.51
C GLU A 191 -27.71 -35.33 30.05
N SER A 192 -27.57 -34.16 30.70
CA SER A 192 -27.57 -34.03 32.17
C SER A 192 -28.81 -33.36 32.77
N GLY A 193 -29.79 -32.97 31.94
CA GLY A 193 -31.08 -32.41 32.36
C GLY A 193 -32.25 -33.24 31.87
#